data_AF-A0A433RP75-F1
#
_entry.id   AF-A0A433RP75-F1
#
_cell.length_a   1.000
_cell.length_b   1.000
_cell.length_c   1.000
_cell.angle_alpha   90.00
_cell.angle_beta   90.00
_cell.angle_gamma   90.00
#
_symmetry.space_group_name_H-M   'P 1'
#
loop_
_entity.id
_entity.type
_entity.pdbx_description
1 polymer ?
#
loop_
_entity_poly.entity_id
_entity_poly.type
_entity_poly.pdbx_seq_one_letter_code
_entity_poly.pdbx_strand_id
1 'polypeptide(L)'
;MVKSTKKKRRNGVLAYFMEKLVSEDVVSENTLKLIRECNTFMMMVADENLEKKKQHKGNTCKNRFCPICAWKKSRKDALALSVMMAYLKQEEKKEFIFVTLTAPNVP
;
A
#
# COMPACT_ATOMS: atom_id res chain seq x y z
N MET A 1 2.77 25.19 -9.66
CA MET A 1 2.59 24.23 -8.55
C MET A 1 2.55 22.81 -9.09
N VAL A 2 3.41 21.90 -8.61
CA VAL A 2 3.40 20.49 -9.04
C VAL A 2 2.08 19.83 -8.60
N LYS A 3 1.24 19.40 -9.56
CA LYS A 3 -0.02 18.70 -9.27
C LYS A 3 0.28 17.34 -8.64
N SER A 4 0.25 17.29 -7.31
CA SER A 4 0.49 16.07 -6.52
C SER A 4 -0.78 15.63 -5.79
N THR A 5 -1.07 14.32 -5.81
CA THR A 5 -2.23 13.74 -5.11
C THR A 5 -2.05 13.85 -3.59
N LYS A 6 -3.16 13.89 -2.83
CA LYS A 6 -3.12 13.91 -1.35
C LYS A 6 -2.23 12.80 -0.77
N LYS A 7 -2.29 11.59 -1.35
CA LYS A 7 -1.46 10.44 -0.95
C LYS A 7 0.03 10.65 -1.25
N LYS A 8 0.35 11.28 -2.38
CA LYS A 8 1.74 11.61 -2.73
C LYS A 8 2.32 12.70 -1.83
N ARG A 9 1.51 13.67 -1.39
CA ARG A 9 1.94 14.65 -0.37
C ARG A 9 2.31 13.98 0.95
N ARG A 10 1.52 12.99 1.42
CA ARG A 10 1.84 12.20 2.63
C ARG A 10 3.13 11.40 2.50
N ASN A 11 3.47 10.91 1.30
CA ASN A 11 4.75 10.25 1.06
C ASN A 11 5.95 11.21 1.20
N GLY A 12 5.77 12.53 1.00
CA GLY A 12 6.80 13.52 1.30
C GLY A 12 7.17 13.59 2.78
N VAL A 13 6.20 13.45 3.69
CA VAL A 13 6.46 13.38 5.14
C VAL A 13 7.32 12.16 5.49
N LEU A 14 7.04 11.00 4.88
CA LEU A 14 7.89 9.82 5.06
C LEU A 14 9.31 10.04 4.52
N ALA A 15 9.44 10.68 3.35
CA ALA A 15 10.76 10.96 2.78
C ALA A 15 11.61 11.84 3.71
N TYR A 16 11.00 12.86 4.33
CA TYR A 16 11.66 13.70 5.33
C TYR A 16 12.19 12.89 6.54
N PHE A 17 11.41 11.96 7.09
CA PHE A 17 11.90 11.09 8.17
C PHE A 17 13.02 10.14 7.70
N MET A 18 12.91 9.63 6.48
CA MET A 18 13.89 8.71 5.90
C MET A 18 15.23 9.42 5.61
N GLU A 19 15.24 10.73 5.32
CA GLU A 19 16.47 11.51 5.16
C GLU A 19 17.32 11.48 6.43
N LYS A 20 16.69 11.63 7.60
CA LYS A 20 17.39 11.51 8.88
C LYS A 20 17.98 10.11 9.08
N LEU A 21 17.23 9.07 8.73
CA LEU A 21 17.70 7.68 8.86
C LEU A 21 18.82 7.33 7.87
N VAL A 22 18.91 8.02 6.74
CA VAL A 22 20.07 7.92 5.84
C VAL A 22 21.32 8.53 6.50
N SER A 23 21.18 9.69 7.17
CA SER A 23 22.31 10.29 7.89
C SER A 23 22.82 9.45 9.08
N GLU A 24 21.97 8.59 9.62
CA GLU A 24 22.30 7.64 10.69
C GLU A 24 22.74 6.26 10.16
N ASP A 25 22.93 6.12 8.84
CA ASP A 25 23.31 4.87 8.13
C ASP A 25 22.36 3.67 8.39
N VAL A 26 21.12 3.95 8.78
CA VAL A 26 20.06 2.93 9.00
C VAL A 26 19.37 2.58 7.68
N VAL A 27 19.34 3.52 6.73
CA VAL A 27 18.65 3.40 5.44
C VAL A 27 19.57 3.86 4.31
N SER A 28 19.60 3.12 3.20
CA SER A 28 20.39 3.53 2.04
C SER A 28 19.78 4.71 1.27
N GLU A 29 20.64 5.53 0.66
CA GLU A 29 20.21 6.61 -0.24
C GLU A 29 19.31 6.12 -1.38
N ASN A 30 19.60 4.92 -1.91
CA ASN A 30 18.77 4.24 -2.91
C ASN A 30 17.33 4.04 -2.42
N THR A 31 17.14 3.67 -1.15
CA THR A 31 15.82 3.51 -0.56
C THR A 31 15.08 4.84 -0.48
N LEU A 32 15.76 5.91 -0.06
CA LEU A 32 15.20 7.26 -0.03
C LEU A 32 14.77 7.72 -1.43
N LYS A 33 15.60 7.48 -2.45
CA LYS A 33 15.29 7.79 -3.85
C LYS A 33 14.03 7.06 -4.32
N LEU A 34 13.94 5.74 -4.06
CA LEU A 34 12.75 4.95 -4.40
C LEU A 34 11.49 5.49 -3.71
N ILE A 35 11.59 5.90 -2.43
CA ILE A 35 10.46 6.48 -1.68
C ILE A 35 10.02 7.81 -2.32
N ARG A 36 10.96 8.70 -2.64
CA ARG A 36 10.70 9.99 -3.30
C ARG A 36 10.11 9.83 -4.69
N GLU A 37 10.54 8.83 -5.44
CA GLU A 37 10.01 8.54 -6.79
C GLU A 37 8.73 7.69 -6.75
N CYS A 38 8.35 7.12 -5.61
CA CYS A 38 7.19 6.23 -5.54
C CYS A 38 5.91 6.87 -6.13
N ASN A 39 5.29 6.18 -7.08
CA ASN A 39 4.04 6.56 -7.74
C ASN A 39 4.12 7.91 -8.50
N THR A 40 5.30 8.30 -8.98
CA THR A 40 5.45 9.38 -9.98
C THR A 40 5.10 8.90 -11.38
N PHE A 41 5.25 7.61 -11.67
CA PHE A 41 4.89 6.99 -12.94
C PHE A 41 3.76 5.97 -12.75
N MET A 42 2.74 6.07 -13.61
CA MET A 42 1.62 5.14 -13.64
C MET A 42 1.11 4.97 -15.07
N MET A 43 1.17 3.73 -15.53
CA MET A 43 0.65 3.31 -16.83
C MET A 43 -0.73 2.71 -16.62
N MET A 44 -1.72 3.31 -17.29
CA MET A 44 -3.12 2.87 -17.27
C MET A 44 -3.46 2.26 -18.62
N VAL A 45 -4.17 1.14 -18.61
CA VAL A 45 -4.85 0.61 -19.81
C VAL A 45 -6.32 0.99 -19.68
N ALA A 46 -6.94 1.33 -20.80
CA ALA A 46 -8.32 1.75 -20.88
C ALA A 46 -9.09 0.88 -21.89
N ASP A 47 -10.42 0.86 -21.76
CA ASP A 47 -11.29 0.40 -22.83
C ASP A 47 -11.26 1.38 -24.03
N GLU A 48 -11.84 0.97 -25.15
CA GLU A 48 -11.88 1.75 -26.40
C GLU A 48 -12.47 3.15 -26.17
N ASN A 49 -13.52 3.23 -25.36
CA ASN A 49 -14.22 4.49 -25.03
C ASN A 49 -13.54 5.31 -23.92
N LEU A 50 -12.43 4.83 -23.33
CA LEU A 50 -11.70 5.45 -22.23
C LEU A 50 -12.49 5.66 -20.92
N GLU A 51 -13.64 5.01 -20.75
CA GLU A 51 -14.49 5.08 -19.57
C GLU A 51 -13.90 4.30 -18.40
N LYS A 52 -13.41 3.09 -18.65
CA LYS A 52 -12.86 2.20 -17.63
C LYS A 52 -11.35 2.12 -17.77
N LYS A 53 -10.65 2.54 -16.71
CA LYS A 53 -9.18 2.52 -16.66
C LYS A 53 -8.69 1.59 -15.56
N LYS A 54 -7.73 0.74 -15.89
CA LYS A 54 -7.03 -0.13 -14.93
C LYS A 54 -5.55 0.18 -14.92
N GLN A 55 -4.95 0.26 -13.73
CA GLN A 55 -3.50 0.39 -13.61
C GLN A 55 -2.83 -0.90 -14.11
N HIS A 56 -1.97 -0.78 -15.12
CA HIS A 56 -1.18 -1.88 -15.67
C HIS A 56 0.22 -1.93 -15.04
N LYS A 57 0.93 -0.79 -15.02
CA LYS A 57 2.28 -0.67 -14.44
C LYS A 57 2.43 0.65 -13.68
N GLY A 58 3.48 0.74 -12.89
CA GLY A 58 3.85 1.96 -12.16
C GLY A 58 5.01 1.71 -11.22
N ASN A 59 5.69 2.78 -10.82
CA ASN A 59 6.81 2.68 -9.91
C ASN A 59 6.32 2.66 -8.45
N THR A 60 6.80 1.69 -7.67
CA THR A 60 6.46 1.54 -6.26
C THR A 60 7.72 1.24 -5.46
N CYS A 61 7.94 1.95 -4.35
CA CYS A 61 9.08 1.71 -3.47
C CYS A 61 8.97 0.44 -2.61
N LYS A 62 7.77 -0.15 -2.49
CA LYS A 62 7.47 -1.35 -1.68
C LYS A 62 7.80 -1.22 -0.18
N ASN A 63 8.17 -0.04 0.30
CA ASN A 63 8.41 0.21 1.72
C ASN A 63 7.09 0.12 2.51
N ARG A 64 7.12 -0.58 3.66
CA ARG A 64 5.96 -0.82 4.53
C ARG A 64 5.30 0.47 5.03
N PHE A 65 6.11 1.50 5.31
CA PHE A 65 5.63 2.78 5.83
C PHE A 65 5.18 3.74 4.73
N CYS A 66 5.42 3.41 3.45
CA CYS A 66 4.95 4.24 2.34
C CYS A 66 3.41 4.21 2.27
N PRO A 67 2.72 5.35 2.45
CA PRO A 67 1.26 5.38 2.52
C PRO A 67 0.60 4.96 1.20
N ILE A 68 1.31 5.12 0.08
CA ILE A 68 0.82 4.67 -1.23
C ILE A 68 0.94 3.16 -1.35
N CYS A 69 2.10 2.59 -1.01
CA CYS A 69 2.33 1.14 -1.10
C CYS A 69 1.48 0.38 -0.10
N ALA A 70 1.38 0.85 1.15
CA ALA A 70 0.52 0.30 2.18
C ALA A 70 -0.93 0.28 1.71
N TRP A 71 -1.46 1.39 1.19
CA TRP A 71 -2.82 1.44 0.66
C TRP A 71 -3.05 0.48 -0.52
N LYS A 72 -2.11 0.39 -1.46
CA LYS A 72 -2.22 -0.57 -2.58
C LYS A 72 -2.21 -2.02 -2.09
N LYS A 73 -1.36 -2.33 -1.11
CA LYS A 73 -1.28 -3.66 -0.49
C LYS A 73 -2.59 -4.01 0.22
N SER A 74 -3.08 -3.13 1.11
CA SER A 74 -4.34 -3.35 1.84
C SER A 74 -5.53 -3.60 0.90
N ARG A 75 -5.61 -2.93 -0.25
CA ARG A 75 -6.68 -3.18 -1.23
C ARG A 75 -6.56 -4.55 -1.92
N LYS A 76 -5.35 -5.00 -2.22
CA LYS A 76 -5.12 -6.34 -2.80
C LYS A 76 -5.44 -7.43 -1.79
N ASP A 77 -4.96 -7.24 -0.56
CA ASP A 77 -5.17 -8.19 0.53
C ASP A 77 -6.68 -8.28 0.86
N ALA A 78 -7.40 -7.16 0.91
CA ALA A 78 -8.84 -7.14 1.12
C ALA A 78 -9.60 -7.90 0.01
N LEU A 79 -9.19 -7.76 -1.25
CA LEU A 79 -9.81 -8.51 -2.36
C LEU A 79 -9.56 -10.00 -2.21
N ALA A 80 -8.31 -10.42 -1.98
CA ALA A 80 -7.98 -11.83 -1.77
C ALA A 80 -8.76 -12.41 -0.59
N LEU A 81 -8.82 -11.68 0.53
CA LEU A 81 -9.57 -12.07 1.71
C LEU A 81 -11.07 -12.21 1.41
N SER A 82 -11.66 -11.27 0.67
CA SER A 82 -13.09 -11.34 0.32
C SER A 82 -13.45 -12.59 -0.49
N VAL A 83 -12.56 -13.03 -1.38
CA VAL A 83 -12.76 -14.27 -2.17
C VAL A 83 -12.67 -15.50 -1.27
N MET A 84 -11.65 -15.55 -0.40
CA MET A 84 -11.50 -16.65 0.56
C MET A 84 -12.70 -16.75 1.52
N MET A 85 -13.17 -15.60 2.01
CA MET A 85 -14.35 -15.55 2.88
C MET A 85 -15.61 -16.04 2.17
N ALA A 86 -15.82 -15.64 0.91
CA ALA A 86 -16.96 -16.10 0.12
C ALA A 86 -16.94 -17.64 -0.06
N TYR A 87 -15.78 -18.21 -0.37
CA TYR A 87 -15.60 -19.65 -0.51
C TYR A 87 -15.93 -20.41 0.79
N LEU A 88 -15.37 -19.98 1.92
CA LEU A 88 -15.62 -20.60 3.23
C LEU A 88 -17.10 -20.53 3.64
N LYS A 89 -17.81 -19.47 3.23
CA LYS A 89 -19.24 -19.35 3.50
C LYS A 89 -20.07 -20.31 2.63
N GLN A 90 -19.73 -20.45 1.36
CA GLN A 90 -20.50 -21.24 0.39
C GLN A 90 -20.22 -22.74 0.50
N GLU A 91 -18.96 -23.14 0.47
CA GLU A 91 -18.57 -24.56 0.41
C GLU A 91 -18.46 -25.19 1.81
N GLU A 92 -17.87 -24.46 2.75
CA GLU A 92 -17.60 -24.97 4.10
C GLU A 92 -18.72 -24.66 5.10
N LYS A 93 -19.72 -23.86 4.70
CA LYS A 93 -20.85 -23.43 5.53
C LYS A 93 -20.41 -22.79 6.86
N LYS A 94 -19.28 -22.06 6.84
CA LYS A 94 -18.70 -21.38 8.00
C LYS A 94 -19.11 -19.91 8.01
N GLU A 95 -19.43 -19.39 9.20
CA GLU A 95 -19.66 -17.96 9.45
C GLU A 95 -18.46 -17.36 10.18
N PHE A 96 -18.24 -16.05 9.99
CA PHE A 96 -17.11 -15.35 10.57
C PHE A 96 -17.51 -14.57 11.81
N ILE A 97 -16.74 -14.71 12.89
CA ILE A 97 -16.82 -13.85 14.07
C ILE A 97 -15.64 -12.88 14.07
N PHE A 98 -15.92 -11.62 14.42
CA PHE A 98 -14.88 -10.61 14.63
C PHE A 98 -14.65 -10.44 16.13
N VAL A 99 -13.51 -10.92 16.63
CA VAL A 99 -13.18 -10.90 18.05
C VAL A 99 -11.84 -10.22 18.29
N THR A 100 -11.74 -9.48 19.40
CA THR A 100 -10.48 -8.92 19.90
C THR A 100 -10.07 -9.72 21.13
N LEU A 101 -8.94 -10.42 21.05
CA LEU A 101 -8.39 -11.21 22.15
C LEU A 101 -7.26 -10.42 22.81
N THR A 102 -7.34 -10.20 24.11
CA THR A 102 -6.28 -9.57 24.91
C THR A 102 -5.54 -10.63 25.71
N ALA A 103 -4.22 -10.72 25.56
CA ALA A 103 -3.40 -11.57 26.41
C ALA A 103 -3.12 -10.86 27.73
N PRO A 104 -3.17 -11.54 28.88
CA PRO A 104 -2.71 -10.97 30.14
C PRO A 104 -1.22 -10.64 30.05
N ASN A 105 -0.80 -9.52 30.66
CA ASN A 105 0.61 -9.17 30.75
C ASN A 105 1.33 -10.25 31.58
N VAL A 106 2.38 -10.86 31.01
CA VAL A 106 3.21 -11.82 31.74
C VAL A 106 4.14 -11.01 32.66
N PRO A 107 4.16 -11.26 33.99
CA PRO A 107 5.06 -10.58 34.93
C PRO A 107 6.54 -10.83 34.64
#